data_AF-A0A6B3G1P9-F1
#
_entry.id   AF-A0A6B3G1P9-F1
#
_cell.length_a   1.000
_cell.length_b   1.000
_cell.length_c   1.000
_cell.angle_alpha   90.00
_cell.angle_beta   90.00
_cell.angle_gamma   90.00
#
_symmetry.space_group_name_H-M   'P 1'
#
loop_
_entity.id
_entity.type
_entity.pdbx_description
1 polymer ?
#
loop_
_entity_poly.entity_id
_entity_poly.type
_entity_poly.pdbx_seq_one_letter_code
_entity_poly.pdbx_strand_id
1 'polypeptide(L)'
;MSVLPGGLRVCVESVPQYGRGLAAVALTVAAGGDDDPAGRHGTAHLVEHLMFPRSGGGSADPAGEAYAALVAGAGGVCNAETHRDHTVFHTTVPAESLPDALSWEARRLLGFAPTEDVIRTETDVIGEEIRGAGDAGRYWESALGALYPGSRDSFGTAAELAGITAGEVEAFFRAHYTAPRMVLSVVGDVDPARVMAVVGEV
;
A
#
# COMPACT_ATOMS: atom_id res chain seq x y z
N MET A 1 -20.83 -4.21 -4.81
CA MET A 1 -19.52 -4.71 -5.26
C MET A 1 -19.64 -5.16 -6.70
N SER A 2 -18.74 -4.69 -7.56
CA SER A 2 -18.62 -5.04 -8.98
C SER A 2 -17.26 -5.70 -9.22
N VAL A 3 -17.15 -6.52 -10.27
CA VAL A 3 -15.87 -7.13 -10.69
C VAL A 3 -15.58 -6.68 -12.11
N LEU A 4 -14.43 -6.03 -12.32
CA LEU A 4 -13.99 -5.56 -13.63
C LEU A 4 -13.36 -6.69 -14.44
N PRO A 5 -13.28 -6.54 -15.79
CA PRO A 5 -12.40 -7.37 -16.59
C PRO A 5 -10.98 -7.40 -15.99
N GLY A 6 -10.40 -8.60 -15.83
CA GLY A 6 -9.11 -8.77 -15.14
C GLY A 6 -9.23 -9.13 -13.65
N GLY A 7 -10.42 -9.03 -13.05
CA GLY A 7 -10.72 -9.58 -11.72
C GLY A 7 -10.63 -8.59 -10.56
N LEU A 8 -10.35 -7.30 -10.82
CA LEU A 8 -10.38 -6.26 -9.79
C LEU A 8 -11.80 -6.12 -9.23
N ARG A 9 -11.92 -6.22 -7.91
CA ARG A 9 -13.18 -6.00 -7.20
C ARG A 9 -13.28 -4.54 -6.80
N VAL A 10 -14.42 -3.92 -7.08
CA VAL A 10 -14.67 -2.51 -6.77
C VAL A 10 -15.93 -2.38 -5.90
N CYS A 11 -15.80 -1.68 -4.78
CA CYS A 11 -16.89 -1.31 -3.89
C CYS A 11 -17.02 0.21 -3.90
N VAL A 12 -18.19 0.72 -4.24
CA VAL A 12 -18.48 2.16 -4.19
C VAL A 12 -19.70 2.39 -3.34
N GLU A 13 -19.60 3.26 -2.34
CA GLU A 13 -20.69 3.63 -1.44
C GLU A 13 -20.84 5.16 -1.39
N SER A 14 -22.01 5.64 -1.78
CA SER A 14 -22.33 7.08 -1.76
C SER A 14 -22.96 7.45 -0.42
N VAL A 15 -22.26 8.29 0.34
CA VAL A 15 -22.69 8.78 1.66
C VAL A 15 -22.58 10.31 1.75
N PRO A 16 -23.23 11.08 0.86
CA PRO A 16 -23.07 12.54 0.77
C PRO A 16 -23.37 13.26 2.09
N GLN A 17 -24.31 12.74 2.89
CA GLN A 17 -24.65 13.26 4.22
C GLN A 17 -23.48 13.22 5.23
N TYR A 18 -22.54 12.28 5.06
CA TYR A 18 -21.38 12.11 5.93
C TYR A 18 -20.06 12.50 5.26
N GLY A 19 -19.98 12.36 3.93
CA GLY A 19 -18.81 12.67 3.12
C GLY A 19 -18.47 14.15 3.11
N ARG A 20 -19.47 15.05 3.20
CA ARG A 20 -19.26 16.51 3.32
C ARG A 20 -18.29 17.08 2.27
N GLY A 21 -18.44 16.67 1.01
CA GLY A 21 -17.54 17.07 -0.08
C GLY A 21 -16.22 16.31 -0.15
N LEU A 22 -16.03 15.24 0.64
CA LEU A 22 -14.84 14.38 0.60
C LEU A 22 -15.17 13.00 0.05
N ALA A 23 -14.13 12.36 -0.52
CA ALA A 23 -14.10 10.97 -0.91
C ALA A 23 -12.89 10.27 -0.29
N ALA A 24 -13.14 9.11 0.29
CA ALA A 24 -12.12 8.19 0.78
C ALA A 24 -11.97 7.02 -0.20
N VAL A 25 -10.72 6.67 -0.50
CA VAL A 25 -10.32 5.56 -1.36
C VAL A 25 -9.42 4.64 -0.55
N ALA A 26 -9.64 3.34 -0.68
CA ALA A 26 -8.74 2.33 -0.13
C ALA A 26 -8.52 1.22 -1.16
N LEU A 27 -7.26 0.95 -1.50
CA LEU A 27 -6.86 -0.22 -2.26
C LEU A 27 -6.27 -1.25 -1.31
N THR A 28 -7.01 -2.34 -1.10
CA THR A 28 -6.54 -3.48 -0.32
C THR A 28 -5.99 -4.55 -1.25
N VAL A 29 -4.73 -4.92 -1.05
CA VAL A 29 -4.08 -6.05 -1.69
C VAL A 29 -4.09 -7.19 -0.69
N ALA A 30 -4.66 -8.33 -1.07
CA ALA A 30 -4.62 -9.55 -0.26
C ALA A 30 -3.22 -10.18 -0.34
N ALA A 31 -2.22 -9.47 0.15
CA ALA A 31 -0.85 -9.94 0.35
C ALA A 31 -0.21 -9.14 1.49
N GLY A 32 0.50 -9.82 2.38
CA GLY A 32 1.15 -9.21 3.54
C GLY A 32 2.40 -9.98 3.95
N GLY A 33 2.87 -9.77 5.17
CA GLY A 33 4.12 -10.40 5.63
C GLY A 33 4.09 -11.94 5.70
N ASP A 34 2.92 -12.58 5.75
CA ASP A 34 2.80 -14.03 5.65
C ASP A 34 3.16 -14.57 4.25
N ASP A 35 3.03 -13.73 3.21
CA ASP A 35 3.44 -14.03 1.84
C ASP A 35 4.96 -13.83 1.62
N ASP A 36 5.71 -13.31 2.60
CA ASP A 36 7.14 -13.05 2.44
C ASP A 36 7.93 -14.33 2.09
N PRO A 37 8.93 -14.23 1.20
CA PRO A 37 9.84 -15.34 0.93
C PRO A 37 10.64 -15.71 2.18
N ALA A 38 10.95 -17.00 2.33
CA ALA A 38 11.74 -17.48 3.46
C ALA A 38 13.12 -16.80 3.49
N GLY A 39 13.48 -16.20 4.63
CA GLY A 39 14.73 -15.44 4.80
C GLY A 39 14.69 -14.02 4.21
N ARG A 40 13.52 -13.56 3.74
CA ARG A 40 13.25 -12.22 3.21
C ARG A 40 12.02 -11.60 3.89
N HIS A 41 11.86 -11.84 5.19
CA HIS A 41 10.77 -11.24 5.94
C HIS A 41 10.87 -9.70 5.94
N GLY A 42 9.71 -9.04 5.88
CA GLY A 42 9.58 -7.61 5.66
C GLY A 42 9.50 -7.20 4.19
N THR A 43 9.44 -8.15 3.24
CA THR A 43 9.34 -7.82 1.80
C THR A 43 8.02 -7.11 1.47
N ALA A 44 6.89 -7.56 2.03
CA ALA A 44 5.60 -6.91 1.85
C ALA A 44 5.61 -5.45 2.34
N HIS A 45 6.21 -5.21 3.50
CA HIS A 45 6.33 -3.87 4.09
C HIS A 45 7.26 -2.98 3.27
N LEU A 46 8.37 -3.54 2.76
CA LEU A 46 9.25 -2.84 1.84
C LEU A 46 8.54 -2.48 0.53
N VAL A 47 7.73 -3.37 -0.05
CA VAL A 47 6.95 -3.05 -1.24
C VAL A 47 5.99 -1.90 -0.98
N GLU A 48 5.34 -1.85 0.19
CA GLU A 48 4.49 -0.73 0.59
C GLU A 48 5.26 0.60 0.66
N HIS A 49 6.43 0.64 1.31
CA HIS A 49 7.30 1.82 1.34
C HIS A 49 7.74 2.27 -0.06
N LEU A 50 8.13 1.34 -0.92
CA LEU A 50 8.53 1.64 -2.30
C LEU A 50 7.37 2.15 -3.15
N MET A 51 6.16 1.80 -2.74
CA MET A 51 4.92 2.17 -3.38
C MET A 51 4.34 3.47 -2.86
N PHE A 52 4.79 3.98 -1.72
CA PHE A 52 4.08 5.05 -1.04
C PHE A 52 5.04 6.03 -0.32
N PRO A 53 4.89 7.34 -0.52
CA PRO A 53 5.69 8.33 0.18
C PRO A 53 5.30 8.41 1.65
N ARG A 54 6.31 8.50 2.52
CA ARG A 54 6.07 8.78 3.94
C ARG A 54 5.57 10.21 4.09
N SER A 55 4.69 10.42 5.06
CA SER A 55 4.37 11.78 5.52
C SER A 55 5.62 12.46 6.09
N GLY A 56 6.13 13.48 5.38
CA GLY A 56 7.22 14.35 5.87
C GLY A 56 8.65 13.91 5.54
N GLY A 57 8.84 12.82 4.80
CA GLY A 57 10.13 12.41 4.23
C GLY A 57 9.87 11.81 2.86
N GLY A 58 10.39 12.45 1.80
CA GLY A 58 10.11 12.04 0.41
C GLY A 58 10.34 10.55 0.16
N SER A 59 9.62 9.97 -0.80
CA SER A 59 9.89 8.61 -1.28
C SER A 59 11.06 8.60 -2.24
N ALA A 60 11.76 7.48 -2.29
CA ALA A 60 12.73 7.21 -3.33
C ALA A 60 12.04 6.86 -4.70
N ASP A 61 10.69 6.77 -4.74
CA ASP A 61 9.87 6.72 -5.96
C ASP A 61 9.31 8.12 -6.34
N PRO A 62 9.70 8.69 -7.49
CA PRO A 62 9.16 9.96 -7.99
C PRO A 62 7.64 9.94 -8.25
N ALA A 63 7.06 8.79 -8.60
CA ALA A 63 5.62 8.68 -8.87
C ALA A 63 4.81 8.72 -7.57
N GLY A 64 5.26 8.00 -6.53
CA GLY A 64 4.75 8.11 -5.17
C GLY A 64 4.83 9.54 -4.65
N GLU A 65 5.98 10.21 -4.75
CA GLU A 65 6.14 11.59 -4.27
C GLU A 65 5.19 12.56 -5.00
N ALA A 66 5.05 12.43 -6.32
CA ALA A 66 4.11 13.22 -7.10
C ALA A 66 2.65 12.94 -6.69
N TYR A 67 2.31 11.70 -6.34
CA TYR A 67 0.98 11.34 -5.84
C TYR A 67 0.66 12.03 -4.52
N ALA A 68 1.55 11.94 -3.52
CA ALA A 68 1.31 12.63 -2.25
C ALA A 68 1.30 14.14 -2.39
N ALA A 69 2.15 14.71 -3.24
CA ALA A 69 2.13 16.15 -3.53
C ALA A 69 0.79 16.57 -4.15
N LEU A 70 0.22 15.77 -5.05
CA LEU A 70 -1.11 16.01 -5.60
C LEU A 70 -2.20 15.93 -4.52
N VAL A 71 -2.18 14.88 -3.70
CA VAL A 71 -3.17 14.70 -2.62
C VAL A 71 -3.10 15.86 -1.64
N ALA A 72 -1.90 16.22 -1.17
CA ALA A 72 -1.69 17.33 -0.26
C ALA A 72 -2.08 18.68 -0.89
N GLY A 73 -1.75 18.90 -2.16
CA GLY A 73 -2.12 20.10 -2.92
C GLY A 73 -3.64 20.27 -3.08
N ALA A 74 -4.37 19.15 -3.12
CA ALA A 74 -5.83 19.12 -3.08
C ALA A 74 -6.41 19.28 -1.65
N GLY A 75 -5.58 19.37 -0.61
CA GLY A 75 -6.04 19.41 0.79
C GLY A 75 -6.46 18.04 1.33
N GLY A 76 -6.03 16.95 0.68
CA GLY A 76 -6.24 15.58 1.11
C GLY A 76 -5.13 15.04 1.99
N VAL A 77 -5.29 13.77 2.39
CA VAL A 77 -4.30 12.99 3.14
C VAL A 77 -4.22 11.58 2.57
N CYS A 78 -3.04 10.98 2.61
CA CYS A 78 -2.85 9.62 2.12
C CYS A 78 -1.82 8.88 3.00
N ASN A 79 -2.01 7.58 3.20
CA ASN A 79 -1.08 6.71 3.92
C ASN A 79 -1.23 5.25 3.46
N ALA A 80 -0.37 4.37 3.98
CA ALA A 80 -0.47 2.94 3.78
C ALA A 80 -0.13 2.17 5.06
N GLU A 81 -0.58 0.91 5.11
CA GLU A 81 -0.34 0.00 6.23
C GLU A 81 -0.15 -1.42 5.69
N THR A 82 0.88 -2.12 6.18
CA THR A 82 1.13 -3.53 5.89
C THR A 82 0.82 -4.39 7.11
N HIS A 83 -0.04 -5.39 6.92
CA HIS A 83 -0.38 -6.41 7.90
C HIS A 83 0.20 -7.77 7.49
N ARG A 84 -0.12 -8.81 8.27
CA ARG A 84 0.30 -10.18 7.99
C ARG A 84 -0.28 -10.73 6.69
N ASP A 85 -1.56 -10.47 6.42
CA ASP A 85 -2.32 -11.08 5.33
C ASP A 85 -2.76 -10.09 4.23
N HIS A 86 -2.53 -8.79 4.44
CA HIS A 86 -2.90 -7.76 3.49
C HIS A 86 -2.10 -6.47 3.65
N THR A 87 -2.05 -5.68 2.58
CA THR A 87 -1.54 -4.31 2.56
C THR A 87 -2.66 -3.38 2.09
N VAL A 88 -2.81 -2.23 2.74
CA VAL A 88 -3.82 -1.22 2.40
C VAL A 88 -3.15 0.09 2.07
N PHE A 89 -3.46 0.65 0.90
CA PHE A 89 -3.16 2.04 0.55
C PHE A 89 -4.45 2.83 0.65
N HIS A 90 -4.44 3.97 1.33
CA HIS A 90 -5.65 4.75 1.53
C HIS A 90 -5.43 6.25 1.40
N THR A 91 -6.40 6.91 0.78
CA THR A 91 -6.35 8.33 0.42
C THR A 91 -7.71 8.97 0.67
N THR A 92 -7.73 10.13 1.31
CA THR A 92 -8.92 10.99 1.41
C THR A 92 -8.65 12.30 0.70
N VAL A 93 -9.54 12.71 -0.20
CA VAL A 93 -9.44 13.94 -1.00
C VAL A 93 -10.81 14.63 -1.11
N PRO A 94 -10.87 15.91 -1.49
CA PRO A 94 -12.11 16.49 -1.99
C PRO A 94 -12.70 15.65 -3.12
N ALA A 95 -14.02 15.53 -3.17
CA ALA A 95 -14.74 14.70 -4.13
C ALA A 95 -14.43 15.10 -5.58
N GLU A 96 -14.21 16.39 -5.84
CA GLU A 96 -13.80 16.89 -7.16
C GLU A 96 -12.43 16.38 -7.62
N SER A 97 -11.54 16.06 -6.68
CA SER A 97 -10.17 15.59 -6.93
C SER A 97 -10.07 14.07 -7.04
N LEU A 98 -11.16 13.34 -6.80
CA LEU A 98 -11.20 11.88 -6.83
C LEU A 98 -10.73 11.27 -8.18
N PRO A 99 -11.12 11.79 -9.36
CA PRO A 99 -10.66 11.22 -10.63
C PRO A 99 -9.14 11.26 -10.79
N ASP A 100 -8.50 12.36 -10.37
CA ASP A 100 -7.06 12.50 -10.40
C ASP A 100 -6.39 11.54 -9.40
N ALA A 101 -6.94 11.43 -8.18
CA ALA A 101 -6.44 10.52 -7.16
C ALA A 101 -6.47 9.06 -7.64
N LEU A 102 -7.56 8.62 -8.30
CA LEU A 102 -7.68 7.27 -8.88
C LEU A 102 -6.72 7.06 -10.05
N SER A 103 -6.55 8.07 -10.91
CA SER A 103 -5.64 7.99 -12.06
C SER A 103 -4.18 7.84 -11.62
N TRP A 104 -3.77 8.56 -10.57
CA TRP A 104 -2.43 8.44 -10.01
C TRP A 104 -2.22 7.14 -9.24
N GLU A 105 -3.24 6.64 -8.55
CA GLU A 105 -3.20 5.33 -7.91
C GLU A 105 -2.93 4.22 -8.94
N ALA A 106 -3.59 4.28 -10.10
CA ALA A 106 -3.32 3.35 -11.20
C ALA A 106 -1.89 3.50 -11.76
N ARG A 107 -1.40 4.73 -11.96
CA ARG A 107 -0.02 4.98 -12.42
C ARG A 107 1.02 4.42 -11.46
N ARG A 108 0.81 4.59 -10.16
CA ARG A 108 1.67 4.07 -9.09
C ARG A 108 1.79 2.55 -9.16
N LEU A 109 0.66 1.85 -9.28
CA LEU A 109 0.64 0.39 -9.43
C LEU A 109 1.28 -0.10 -10.73
N LEU A 110 0.96 0.54 -11.86
CA LEU A 110 1.42 0.11 -13.19
C LEU A 110 2.90 0.48 -13.46
N GLY A 111 3.42 1.47 -12.74
CA GLY A 111 4.77 2.00 -12.90
C GLY A 111 5.82 1.42 -11.95
N PHE A 112 5.50 0.39 -11.18
CA PHE A 112 6.41 -0.15 -10.15
C PHE A 112 7.72 -0.68 -10.75
N ALA A 113 8.80 0.05 -10.52
CA ALA A 113 10.15 -0.31 -10.98
C ALA A 113 11.23 0.32 -10.07
N PRO A 114 11.31 -0.08 -8.79
CA PRO A 114 12.28 0.48 -7.86
C PRO A 114 13.72 0.13 -8.26
N THR A 115 14.66 1.04 -8.03
CA THR A 115 16.09 0.76 -8.24
C THR A 115 16.75 0.21 -6.98
N GLU A 116 17.92 -0.41 -7.11
CA GLU A 116 18.67 -0.93 -5.95
C GLU A 116 19.04 0.16 -4.94
N ASP A 117 19.31 1.39 -5.40
CA ASP A 117 19.62 2.51 -4.50
C ASP A 117 18.41 2.93 -3.67
N VAL A 118 17.23 2.98 -4.29
CA VAL A 118 15.94 3.26 -3.63
C VAL A 118 15.65 2.20 -2.58
N ILE A 119 15.83 0.93 -2.92
CA ILE A 119 15.62 -0.20 -2.01
C ILE A 119 16.54 -0.11 -0.81
N ARG A 120 17.84 0.14 -1.03
CA ARG A 120 18.79 0.29 0.08
C ARG A 120 18.35 1.39 1.04
N THR A 121 17.97 2.56 0.51
CA THR A 121 17.46 3.67 1.33
C THR A 121 16.23 3.27 2.13
N GLU A 122 15.22 2.64 1.53
CA GLU A 122 14.00 2.26 2.25
C GLU A 122 14.25 1.12 3.26
N THR A 123 15.15 0.18 2.97
CA THR A 123 15.52 -0.87 3.94
C THR A 123 16.20 -0.29 5.19
N ASP A 124 16.99 0.79 5.04
CA ASP A 124 17.60 1.49 6.17
C ASP A 124 16.52 2.16 7.03
N VAL A 125 15.55 2.82 6.40
CA VAL A 125 14.40 3.47 7.07
C VAL A 125 13.57 2.45 7.85
N ILE A 126 13.17 1.34 7.22
CA ILE A 126 12.42 0.28 7.90
C ILE A 126 13.24 -0.30 9.06
N GLY A 127 14.56 -0.44 8.87
CA GLY A 127 15.46 -0.85 9.93
C GLY A 127 15.45 0.10 11.14
N GLU A 128 15.31 1.41 10.93
CA GLU A 128 15.15 2.40 12.01
C GLU A 128 13.79 2.27 12.71
N GLU A 129 12.71 2.04 11.96
CA GLU A 129 11.38 1.84 12.54
C GLU A 129 11.32 0.59 13.41
N ILE A 130 11.88 -0.51 12.92
CA ILE A 130 11.99 -1.76 13.69
C ILE A 130 12.74 -1.53 15.00
N ARG A 131 13.85 -0.75 14.95
CA ARG A 131 14.63 -0.41 16.15
C ARG A 131 13.86 0.52 17.10
N GLY A 132 13.11 1.48 16.58
CA GLY A 132 12.32 2.43 17.36
C GLY A 132 11.08 1.83 18.00
N ALA A 133 10.43 0.86 17.33
CA ALA A 133 9.25 0.16 17.83
C ALA A 133 9.54 -0.68 19.09
N GLY A 134 10.76 -1.23 19.18
CA GLY A 134 11.20 -2.07 20.29
C GLY A 134 10.30 -3.28 20.54
N ASP A 135 10.36 -3.83 21.75
CA ASP A 135 9.60 -5.04 22.12
C ASP A 135 8.08 -4.80 22.14
N ALA A 136 7.65 -3.58 22.44
CA ALA A 136 6.22 -3.24 22.52
C ALA A 136 5.56 -3.29 21.14
N GLY A 137 6.20 -2.75 20.10
CA GLY A 137 5.68 -2.81 18.72
C GLY A 137 5.67 -4.21 18.13
N ARG A 138 6.46 -5.14 18.70
CA ARG A 138 6.58 -6.54 18.27
C ARG A 138 5.90 -7.53 19.21
N TYR A 139 5.16 -7.03 20.21
CA TYR A 139 4.56 -7.89 21.22
C TYR A 139 3.66 -8.95 20.60
N TRP A 140 2.88 -8.58 19.59
CA TRP A 140 1.94 -9.50 18.96
C TRP A 140 2.62 -10.60 18.14
N GLU A 141 3.66 -10.25 17.38
CA GLU A 141 4.50 -11.22 16.67
C GLU A 141 5.23 -12.16 17.63
N SER A 142 5.76 -11.62 18.73
CA SER A 142 6.44 -12.42 19.75
C SER A 142 5.49 -13.38 20.45
N ALA A 143 4.28 -12.92 20.77
CA ALA A 143 3.24 -13.76 21.36
C ALA A 143 2.78 -14.86 20.38
N LEU A 144 2.59 -14.53 19.10
CA LEU A 144 2.25 -15.50 18.06
C LEU A 144 3.36 -16.55 17.89
N GLY A 145 4.62 -16.13 17.84
CA GLY A 145 5.77 -17.04 17.75
C GLY A 145 5.87 -18.01 18.93
N ALA A 146 5.51 -17.55 20.14
CA ALA A 146 5.48 -18.40 21.33
C ALA A 146 4.28 -19.36 21.35
N LEU A 147 3.10 -18.91 20.89
CA LEU A 147 1.87 -19.70 20.91
C LEU A 147 1.78 -20.69 19.73
N TYR A 148 2.35 -20.32 18.58
CA TYR A 148 2.31 -21.08 17.33
C TYR A 148 3.73 -21.26 16.77
N PRO A 149 4.48 -22.28 17.24
CA PRO A 149 5.83 -22.54 16.76
C PRO A 149 5.87 -22.69 15.23
N GLY A 150 6.63 -21.81 14.57
CA GLY A 150 6.70 -21.74 13.11
C GLY A 150 5.89 -20.59 12.48
N SER A 151 5.21 -19.75 13.26
CA SER A 151 4.67 -18.49 12.74
C SER A 151 5.79 -17.61 12.19
N ARG A 152 5.56 -17.01 11.04
CA ARG A 152 6.50 -16.06 10.42
C ARG A 152 6.41 -14.72 11.14
N ASP A 153 7.57 -14.10 11.36
CA ASP A 153 7.65 -12.70 11.79
C ASP A 153 7.43 -11.82 10.56
N SER A 154 6.29 -11.13 10.50
CA SER A 154 5.94 -10.29 9.35
C SER A 154 6.76 -8.99 9.27
N PHE A 155 7.44 -8.59 10.34
CA PHE A 155 8.31 -7.41 10.33
C PHE A 155 9.72 -7.73 9.82
N GLY A 156 10.13 -8.99 9.89
CA GLY A 156 11.49 -9.43 9.59
C GLY A 156 12.56 -8.75 10.46
N THR A 157 13.81 -8.82 10.01
CA THR A 157 14.96 -8.22 10.69
C THR A 157 15.72 -7.28 9.76
N ALA A 158 16.46 -6.33 10.34
CA ALA A 158 17.33 -5.44 9.55
C ALA A 158 18.32 -6.21 8.68
N ALA A 159 18.77 -7.39 9.12
CA ALA A 159 19.68 -8.24 8.34
C ALA A 159 18.98 -8.91 7.15
N GLU A 160 17.74 -9.39 7.31
CA GLU A 160 16.95 -9.96 6.21
C GLU A 160 16.60 -8.88 5.18
N LEU A 161 16.16 -7.71 5.66
CA LEU A 161 15.82 -6.55 4.83
C LEU A 161 17.01 -6.07 4.00
N ALA A 162 18.18 -5.90 4.62
CA ALA A 162 19.39 -5.42 3.93
C ALA A 162 19.89 -6.36 2.82
N GLY A 163 19.41 -7.61 2.81
CA GLY A 163 19.75 -8.57 1.77
C GLY A 163 18.75 -8.63 0.61
N ILE A 164 17.61 -7.92 0.69
CA ILE A 164 16.58 -7.90 -0.36
C ILE A 164 17.09 -7.11 -1.58
N THR A 165 16.90 -7.68 -2.77
CA THR A 165 17.28 -7.07 -4.07
C THR A 165 16.08 -6.53 -4.83
N ALA A 166 16.30 -5.65 -5.82
CA ALA A 166 15.26 -5.18 -6.73
C ALA A 166 14.53 -6.31 -7.46
N GLY A 167 15.27 -7.32 -7.90
CA GLY A 167 14.68 -8.49 -8.56
C GLY A 167 13.73 -9.28 -7.65
N GLU A 168 14.04 -9.40 -6.35
CA GLU A 168 13.18 -10.07 -5.37
C GLU A 168 11.93 -9.25 -5.06
N VAL A 169 12.06 -7.93 -4.90
CA VAL A 169 10.94 -6.99 -4.69
C VAL A 169 9.98 -7.01 -5.88
N GLU A 170 10.51 -6.91 -7.10
CA GLU A 170 9.69 -6.99 -8.31
C GLU A 170 9.01 -8.36 -8.46
N ALA A 171 9.70 -9.45 -8.07
CA ALA A 171 9.12 -10.79 -8.11
C ALA A 171 7.95 -10.91 -7.14
N PHE A 172 8.08 -10.39 -5.91
CA PHE A 172 6.99 -10.31 -4.95
C PHE A 172 5.82 -9.49 -5.51
N PHE A 173 6.10 -8.29 -6.01
CA PHE A 173 5.09 -7.42 -6.59
C PHE A 173 4.32 -8.11 -7.72
N ARG A 174 5.01 -8.69 -8.71
CA ARG A 174 4.37 -9.40 -9.82
C ARG A 174 3.53 -10.60 -9.37
N ALA A 175 3.94 -11.31 -8.32
CA ALA A 175 3.22 -12.47 -7.81
C ALA A 175 1.94 -12.09 -7.05
N HIS A 176 1.97 -10.98 -6.31
CA HIS A 176 0.94 -10.66 -5.32
C HIS A 176 0.06 -9.46 -5.70
N TYR A 177 0.58 -8.47 -6.42
CA TYR A 177 -0.13 -7.25 -6.79
C TYR A 177 -0.88 -7.43 -8.12
N THR A 178 -1.84 -8.36 -8.10
CA THR A 178 -2.68 -8.69 -9.24
C THR A 178 -4.13 -8.28 -8.98
N ALA A 179 -4.83 -7.87 -10.04
CA ALA A 179 -6.23 -7.44 -9.95
C ALA A 179 -7.15 -8.41 -9.18
N PRO A 180 -7.09 -9.76 -9.37
CA PRO A 180 -7.89 -10.69 -8.58
C PRO A 180 -7.61 -10.69 -7.07
N ARG A 181 -6.40 -10.30 -6.65
CA ARG A 181 -6.01 -10.16 -5.24
C ARG A 181 -6.35 -8.79 -4.66
N MET A 182 -6.88 -7.88 -5.46
CA MET A 182 -7.16 -6.50 -5.05
C MET A 182 -8.66 -6.23 -4.84
N VAL A 183 -8.93 -5.29 -3.93
CA VAL A 183 -10.24 -4.64 -3.75
C VAL A 183 -10.02 -3.14 -3.69
N LEU A 184 -10.65 -2.40 -4.59
CA LEU A 184 -10.74 -0.94 -4.53
C LEU A 184 -12.06 -0.53 -3.86
N SER A 185 -11.98 0.16 -2.73
CA SER A 185 -13.13 0.71 -2.02
C SER A 185 -13.15 2.22 -2.14
N VAL A 186 -14.30 2.80 -2.51
CA VAL A 186 -14.52 4.24 -2.62
C VAL A 186 -15.77 4.62 -1.84
N VAL A 187 -15.64 5.52 -0.88
CA VAL A 187 -16.74 5.93 0.01
C VAL A 187 -16.74 7.44 0.17
N GLY A 188 -17.89 8.10 0.04
CA GLY A 188 -17.99 9.54 0.30
C GLY A 188 -19.08 10.24 -0.49
N ASP A 189 -18.87 11.54 -0.74
CA ASP A 189 -19.73 12.36 -1.60
C ASP A 189 -19.42 12.06 -3.08
N VAL A 190 -19.77 10.86 -3.52
CA VAL A 190 -19.40 10.31 -4.83
C VAL A 190 -20.62 9.82 -5.60
N ASP A 191 -20.55 9.89 -6.93
CA ASP A 191 -21.47 9.19 -7.84
C ASP A 191 -20.87 7.82 -8.22
N PRO A 192 -21.48 6.69 -7.80
CA PRO A 192 -20.99 5.37 -8.13
C PRO A 192 -20.82 5.12 -9.64
N ALA A 193 -21.70 5.65 -10.49
CA ALA A 193 -21.59 5.45 -11.93
C ALA A 193 -20.36 6.16 -12.50
N ARG A 194 -20.08 7.38 -12.02
CA ARG A 194 -18.89 8.15 -12.40
C ARG A 194 -17.61 7.49 -11.92
N VAL A 195 -17.59 6.98 -10.69
CA VAL A 195 -16.43 6.25 -10.15
C VAL A 195 -16.14 5.02 -11.01
N MET A 196 -17.17 4.22 -11.32
CA MET A 196 -17.00 3.02 -12.15
C MET A 196 -16.52 3.34 -13.57
N ALA A 197 -16.94 4.47 -14.15
CA ALA A 197 -16.44 4.93 -15.46
C ALA A 197 -14.94 5.24 -15.40
N VAL A 198 -14.49 6.03 -14.41
CA VAL A 198 -13.07 6.37 -14.23
C VAL A 198 -12.23 5.12 -14.02
N VAL A 199 -12.64 4.23 -13.11
CA VAL A 199 -11.87 3.01 -12.82
C VAL A 199 -11.84 2.05 -14.02
N GLY A 200 -12.83 2.10 -14.91
CA GLY A 200 -12.85 1.28 -16.13
C GLY A 200 -11.95 1.77 -17.26
N GLU A 201 -11.46 3.00 -17.20
CA GLU A 201 -10.58 3.61 -18.22
C GLU A 201 -9.08 3.39 -17.94
N VAL A 202 -8.72 3.13 -16.69
CA VAL A 202 -7.35 2.89 -16.19
C VAL A 202 -7.06 1.40 -16.04
#